data_AF-A0A6L7S2G5-F1
#
_entry.id   AF-A0A6L7S2G5-F1
#
_cell.length_a   1.000
_cell.length_b   1.000
_cell.length_c   1.000
_cell.angle_alpha   90.00
_cell.angle_beta   90.00
_cell.angle_gamma   90.00
#
_symmetry.space_group_name_H-M   'P 1'
#
loop_
_entity.id
_entity.type
_entity.pdbx_description
1 polymer ?
#
loop_
_entity_poly.entity_id
_entity_poly.type
_entity_poly.pdbx_seq_one_letter_code
_entity_poly.pdbx_strand_id
1 'polypeptide(L)'
;MSDISLSRFLELHDLLAEQHPKSIDKAKGFAGSTIDPNSAMESEVWRILWDKPLFANARVKTAKGWRSSIKKEMKDSWRTWGEKPDEFDIRKDKPGRRSDCFVVRGDTARSFVSRYTIPLHRLYAIQGAAKALCLRASTRHGRPPFDDLPGRPLPEVVDDLCDKFGWGWGRVTVLHALTDMGLAVKPDLHVTNTVRHLGLDSRDPLEINEHVVELLRELGKSGRDDIPKSIRYIDKVLMEISRKGTIGKSSDSLAEDILDVQRRLDRIEERLGLSGDPAV
;
A
#
# COMPACT_ATOMS: atom_id res chain seq x y z
N MET A 1 24.43 2.41 4.98
CA MET A 1 24.19 3.30 3.83
C MET A 1 25.42 4.16 3.64
N SER A 2 25.70 4.62 2.41
CA SER A 2 26.91 5.42 2.13
C SER A 2 26.62 6.90 2.39
N ASP A 3 27.63 7.68 2.83
CA ASP A 3 27.53 9.15 3.01
C ASP A 3 26.99 9.86 1.75
N ILE A 4 27.21 9.25 0.58
CA ILE A 4 26.74 9.71 -0.73
C ILE A 4 25.20 9.65 -0.82
N SER A 5 24.58 8.58 -0.33
CA SER A 5 23.13 8.38 -0.39
C SER A 5 22.38 9.42 0.46
N LEU A 6 22.89 9.72 1.65
CA LEU A 6 22.32 10.74 2.55
C LEU A 6 22.42 12.14 1.94
N SER A 7 23.61 12.52 1.48
CA SER A 7 23.88 13.82 0.88
C SER A 7 23.00 14.03 -0.36
N ARG A 8 22.84 12.99 -1.19
CA ARG A 8 21.95 13.01 -2.35
C ARG A 8 20.47 13.15 -1.96
N PHE A 9 20.03 12.49 -0.90
CA PHE A 9 18.68 12.66 -0.40
C PHE A 9 18.40 14.08 0.05
N LEU A 10 19.32 14.69 0.82
CA LEU A 10 19.20 16.07 1.30
C LEU A 10 19.12 17.07 0.15
N GLU A 11 19.97 16.92 -0.87
CA GLU A 11 19.92 17.75 -2.08
C GLU A 11 18.56 17.68 -2.79
N LEU A 12 18.03 16.47 -2.99
CA LEU A 12 16.72 16.27 -3.64
C LEU A 12 15.57 16.79 -2.77
N HIS A 13 15.69 16.67 -1.45
CA HIS A 13 14.73 17.21 -0.51
C HIS A 13 14.67 18.74 -0.58
N ASP A 14 15.83 19.41 -0.54
CA ASP A 14 15.94 20.86 -0.65
C ASP A 14 15.39 21.35 -1.98
N LEU A 15 15.72 20.65 -3.08
CA LEU A 15 15.21 20.96 -4.41
C LEU A 15 13.68 20.80 -4.50
N LEU A 16 13.12 19.75 -3.88
CA LEU A 16 11.67 19.56 -3.79
C LEU A 16 11.02 20.68 -2.95
N ALA A 17 11.66 21.11 -1.86
CA ALA A 17 11.15 22.15 -0.99
C ALA A 17 11.13 23.52 -1.69
N GLU A 18 12.17 23.83 -2.46
CA GLU A 18 12.28 25.06 -3.24
C GLU A 18 11.26 25.10 -4.40
N GLN A 19 11.24 24.05 -5.24
CA GLN A 19 10.43 24.04 -6.46
C GLN A 19 8.96 23.67 -6.21
N HIS A 20 8.70 22.87 -5.17
CA HIS A 20 7.40 22.29 -4.89
C HIS A 20 7.03 22.31 -3.39
N PRO A 21 7.03 23.49 -2.73
CA PRO A 21 6.80 23.59 -1.28
C PRO A 21 5.49 22.94 -0.82
N LYS A 22 4.43 22.99 -1.64
CA LYS A 22 3.15 22.33 -1.35
C LYS A 22 3.26 20.80 -1.21
N SER A 23 4.27 20.17 -1.81
CA SER A 23 4.54 18.73 -1.63
C SER A 23 5.14 18.44 -0.25
N ILE A 24 6.01 19.33 0.25
CA ILE A 24 6.53 19.27 1.62
C ILE A 24 5.41 19.49 2.65
N ASP A 25 4.55 20.49 2.44
CA ASP A 25 3.42 20.74 3.34
C ASP A 25 2.47 19.54 3.42
N LYS A 26 2.21 18.90 2.27
CA LYS A 26 1.45 17.64 2.23
C LYS A 26 2.17 16.54 2.99
N ALA A 27 3.48 16.38 2.84
CA ALA A 27 4.24 15.38 3.59
C ALA A 27 4.12 15.58 5.10
N LYS A 28 4.24 16.83 5.58
CA LYS A 28 4.00 17.19 6.98
C LYS A 28 2.58 16.87 7.43
N GLY A 29 1.58 17.21 6.61
CA GLY A 29 0.18 16.89 6.89
C GLY A 29 -0.10 15.39 6.98
N PHE A 30 0.48 14.59 6.08
CA PHE A 30 0.38 13.12 6.13
C PHE A 30 1.05 12.57 7.39
N ALA A 31 2.24 13.04 7.73
CA ALA A 31 2.94 12.66 8.94
C ALA A 31 2.10 12.94 10.21
N GLY A 32 1.44 14.09 10.27
CA GLY A 32 0.52 14.45 11.36
C GLY A 32 -0.77 13.62 11.42
N SER A 33 -1.13 12.91 10.34
CA SER A 33 -2.32 12.05 10.28
C SER A 33 -2.07 10.56 10.54
N THR A 34 -0.82 10.21 10.86
CA THR A 34 -0.41 8.85 11.21
C THR A 34 -1.20 8.37 12.42
N ILE A 35 -1.74 7.14 12.36
CA ILE A 35 -2.40 6.53 13.52
C ILE A 35 -1.37 5.77 14.35
N ASP A 36 -1.44 5.87 15.69
CA ASP A 36 -0.57 5.10 16.57
C ASP A 36 -1.20 3.72 16.84
N PRO A 37 -0.58 2.61 16.41
CA PRO A 37 -1.12 1.27 16.63
C PRO A 37 -1.27 0.88 18.11
N ASN A 38 -0.54 1.54 19.03
CA ASN A 38 -0.65 1.28 20.48
C ASN A 38 -1.89 1.90 21.12
N SER A 39 -2.62 2.76 20.40
CA SER A 39 -3.80 3.47 20.91
C SER A 39 -4.99 3.45 19.95
N ALA A 40 -4.77 3.20 18.66
CA ALA A 40 -5.80 3.23 17.63
C ALA A 40 -6.82 2.10 17.78
N MET A 41 -8.09 2.45 17.94
CA MET A 41 -9.18 1.48 18.04
C MET A 41 -9.63 0.98 16.67
N GLU A 42 -10.52 -0.01 16.64
CA GLU A 42 -10.91 -0.74 15.43
C GLU A 42 -11.45 0.17 14.33
N SER A 43 -12.23 1.19 14.69
CA SER A 43 -12.81 2.12 13.72
C SER A 43 -11.75 2.98 13.03
N GLU A 44 -10.69 3.36 13.75
CA GLU A 44 -9.56 4.12 13.24
C GLU A 44 -8.68 3.27 12.33
N VAL A 45 -8.40 2.04 12.75
CA VAL A 45 -7.65 1.08 11.94
C VAL A 45 -8.45 0.70 10.69
N TRP A 46 -9.75 0.46 10.81
CA TRP A 46 -10.58 0.12 9.67
C TRP A 46 -10.53 1.19 8.58
N ARG A 47 -10.56 2.48 8.98
CA ARG A 47 -10.48 3.63 8.07
C ARG A 47 -9.24 3.60 7.18
N ILE A 48 -8.15 2.98 7.62
CA ILE A 48 -6.92 2.83 6.83
C ILE A 48 -6.85 1.49 6.09
N LEU A 49 -7.56 0.44 6.51
CA LEU A 49 -7.48 -0.87 5.86
C LEU A 49 -8.34 -0.95 4.60
N TRP A 50 -9.62 -0.59 4.69
CA TRP A 50 -10.61 -0.99 3.69
C TRP A 50 -10.36 -0.44 2.28
N ASP A 51 -9.70 0.71 2.16
CA ASP A 51 -9.49 1.33 0.86
C ASP A 51 -8.25 0.79 0.13
N LYS A 52 -7.32 0.12 0.82
CA LYS A 52 -6.05 -0.36 0.26
C LYS A 52 -6.26 -1.33 -0.90
N PRO A 53 -7.15 -2.34 -0.79
CA PRO A 53 -7.45 -3.22 -1.92
C PRO A 53 -8.11 -2.51 -3.09
N LEU A 54 -8.65 -1.30 -2.97
CA LEU A 54 -9.20 -0.53 -4.10
C LEU A 54 -8.12 0.08 -4.98
N PHE A 55 -6.97 0.44 -4.40
CA PHE A 55 -5.86 1.07 -5.12
C PHE A 55 -4.88 0.07 -5.71
N ALA A 56 -4.81 -1.16 -5.18
CA ALA A 56 -3.87 -2.18 -5.65
C ALA A 56 -4.00 -2.43 -7.16
N ASN A 57 -2.98 -2.10 -7.96
CA ASN A 57 -2.99 -2.22 -9.43
C ASN A 57 -4.18 -1.56 -10.14
N ALA A 58 -4.76 -0.50 -9.56
CA ALA A 58 -5.83 0.28 -10.18
C ALA A 58 -5.32 1.66 -10.59
N ARG A 59 -5.92 2.23 -11.64
CA ARG A 59 -5.73 3.66 -11.93
C ARG A 59 -6.26 4.47 -10.76
N VAL A 60 -5.48 5.45 -10.29
CA VAL A 60 -5.82 6.27 -9.12
C VAL A 60 -7.21 6.92 -9.26
N LYS A 61 -7.57 7.39 -10.46
CA LYS A 61 -8.90 7.97 -10.74
C LYS A 61 -10.03 6.96 -10.48
N THR A 62 -9.89 5.73 -10.98
CA THR A 62 -10.87 4.65 -10.80
C THR A 62 -10.99 4.26 -9.33
N ALA A 63 -9.87 4.03 -8.66
CA ALA A 63 -9.85 3.67 -7.24
C ALA A 63 -10.48 4.76 -6.34
N LYS A 64 -10.21 6.04 -6.63
CA LYS A 64 -10.88 7.16 -5.96
C LYS A 64 -12.39 7.17 -6.21
N GLY A 65 -12.83 6.87 -7.43
CA GLY A 65 -14.25 6.73 -7.76
C GLY A 65 -14.93 5.67 -6.90
N TRP A 66 -14.34 4.46 -6.85
CA TRP A 66 -14.82 3.39 -5.97
C TRP A 66 -14.85 3.80 -4.51
N ARG A 67 -13.72 4.32 -3.98
CA ARG A 67 -13.60 4.77 -2.59
C ARG A 67 -14.70 5.77 -2.22
N SER A 68 -14.94 6.77 -3.06
CA SER A 68 -15.99 7.76 -2.84
C SER A 68 -17.39 7.15 -2.86
N SER A 69 -17.64 6.21 -3.77
CA SER A 69 -18.96 5.58 -3.94
C SER A 69 -19.40 4.71 -2.76
N ILE A 70 -18.45 4.08 -2.04
CA ILE A 70 -18.77 3.15 -0.94
C ILE A 70 -18.41 3.69 0.45
N LYS A 71 -17.92 4.95 0.54
CA LYS A 71 -17.36 5.49 1.78
C LYS A 71 -18.34 5.44 2.95
N LYS A 72 -19.63 5.65 2.71
CA LYS A 72 -20.66 5.70 3.77
C LYS A 72 -20.91 4.30 4.32
N GLU A 73 -20.92 3.32 3.43
CA GLU A 73 -21.19 1.91 3.67
C GLU A 73 -20.01 1.24 4.38
N MET A 74 -18.80 1.79 4.23
CA MET A 74 -17.62 1.29 4.93
C MET A 74 -17.55 1.71 6.39
N LYS A 75 -18.41 2.62 6.87
CA LYS A 75 -18.43 2.97 8.29
C LYS A 75 -18.84 1.75 9.11
N ASP A 76 -17.92 1.28 9.96
CA ASP A 76 -18.10 0.13 10.86
C ASP A 76 -18.47 -1.21 10.18
N SER A 77 -18.34 -1.31 8.85
CA SER A 77 -18.66 -2.53 8.10
C SER A 77 -17.79 -3.72 8.46
N TRP A 78 -16.61 -3.48 9.07
CA TRP A 78 -15.76 -4.55 9.58
C TRP A 78 -16.48 -5.48 10.57
N ARG A 79 -17.51 -4.99 11.28
CA ARG A 79 -18.31 -5.77 12.22
C ARG A 79 -19.21 -6.79 11.53
N THR A 80 -19.75 -6.46 10.36
CA THR A 80 -20.71 -7.33 9.65
C THR A 80 -20.02 -8.16 8.57
N TRP A 81 -19.11 -7.54 7.81
CA TRP A 81 -18.34 -8.22 6.77
C TRP A 81 -17.32 -9.21 7.34
N GLY A 82 -16.91 -9.00 8.60
CA GLY A 82 -15.96 -9.84 9.31
C GLY A 82 -16.55 -11.06 10.03
N GLU A 83 -17.85 -11.05 10.32
CA GLU A 83 -18.41 -11.97 11.33
C GLU A 83 -19.71 -12.66 10.92
N LYS A 84 -20.50 -12.06 10.02
CA LYS A 84 -21.86 -12.52 9.71
C LYS A 84 -21.99 -13.01 8.27
N PRO A 85 -21.65 -14.28 7.98
CA PRO A 85 -21.73 -14.84 6.63
C PRO A 85 -23.12 -14.74 5.98
N ASP A 86 -24.18 -14.78 6.78
CA ASP A 86 -25.56 -14.66 6.29
C ASP A 86 -25.89 -13.23 5.83
N GLU A 87 -25.17 -12.22 6.32
CA GLU A 87 -25.30 -10.83 5.87
C GLU A 87 -24.37 -10.55 4.68
N PHE A 88 -23.06 -10.80 4.85
CA PHE A 88 -22.06 -10.48 3.83
C PHE A 88 -20.98 -11.57 3.72
N ASP A 89 -21.03 -12.35 2.64
CA ASP A 89 -20.02 -13.38 2.37
C ASP A 89 -19.69 -13.47 0.87
N ILE A 90 -18.45 -13.14 0.53
CA ILE A 90 -17.85 -13.41 -0.78
C ILE A 90 -16.87 -14.57 -0.59
N ARG A 91 -17.07 -15.65 -1.32
CA ARG A 91 -16.16 -16.81 -1.37
C ARG A 91 -15.41 -16.86 -2.69
N LYS A 92 -14.20 -17.38 -2.65
CA LYS A 92 -13.36 -17.60 -3.82
C LYS A 92 -13.34 -19.10 -4.11
N ASP A 93 -14.04 -19.51 -5.17
CA ASP A 93 -14.24 -20.92 -5.49
C ASP A 93 -13.30 -21.41 -6.61
N LYS A 94 -12.70 -20.50 -7.37
CA LYS A 94 -11.76 -20.82 -8.45
C LYS A 94 -10.48 -19.99 -8.37
N PRO A 95 -9.36 -20.43 -8.99
CA PRO A 95 -8.20 -19.57 -9.19
C PRO A 95 -8.54 -18.39 -10.12
N GLY A 96 -7.84 -17.27 -9.96
CA GLY A 96 -8.02 -16.06 -10.79
C GLY A 96 -8.66 -14.87 -10.07
N ARG A 97 -8.91 -13.79 -10.85
CA ARG A 97 -9.45 -12.50 -10.37
C ARG A 97 -10.78 -12.10 -11.02
N ARG A 98 -11.27 -12.91 -11.96
CA ARG A 98 -12.51 -12.66 -12.70
C ARG A 98 -13.72 -12.87 -11.79
N SER A 99 -14.85 -12.28 -12.12
CA SER A 99 -16.07 -12.38 -11.30
C SER A 99 -16.58 -13.82 -11.15
N ASP A 100 -16.45 -14.65 -12.19
CA ASP A 100 -16.82 -16.07 -12.20
C ASP A 100 -15.97 -16.95 -11.28
N CYS A 101 -14.89 -16.40 -10.69
CA CYS A 101 -14.09 -17.06 -9.67
C CYS A 101 -14.66 -16.91 -8.25
N PHE A 102 -15.71 -16.10 -8.08
CA PHE A 102 -16.26 -15.75 -6.77
C PHE A 102 -17.76 -16.05 -6.69
N VAL A 103 -18.21 -16.40 -5.48
CA VAL A 103 -19.62 -16.60 -5.16
C VAL A 103 -20.02 -15.59 -4.09
N VAL A 104 -21.15 -14.91 -4.32
CA VAL A 104 -21.70 -13.89 -3.41
C VAL A 104 -22.89 -14.47 -2.67
N ARG A 105 -22.84 -14.45 -1.33
CA ARG A 105 -23.85 -14.93 -0.40
C ARG A 105 -24.22 -13.85 0.61
N GLY A 106 -25.44 -13.95 1.14
CA GLY A 106 -26.03 -12.95 2.03
C GLY A 106 -26.70 -11.81 1.29
N ASP A 107 -27.81 -11.32 1.84
CA ASP A 107 -28.64 -10.29 1.20
C ASP A 107 -27.92 -8.95 1.10
N THR A 108 -27.13 -8.60 2.12
CA THR A 108 -26.34 -7.36 2.13
C THR A 108 -25.26 -7.41 1.06
N ALA A 109 -24.52 -8.51 0.91
CA ALA A 109 -23.50 -8.61 -0.14
C ALA A 109 -24.11 -8.58 -1.55
N ARG A 110 -25.23 -9.27 -1.79
CA ARG A 110 -25.92 -9.24 -3.09
C ARG A 110 -26.41 -7.83 -3.44
N SER A 111 -27.03 -7.14 -2.48
CA SER A 111 -27.48 -5.75 -2.63
C SER A 111 -26.31 -4.79 -2.86
N PHE A 112 -25.19 -5.02 -2.18
CA PHE A 112 -23.97 -4.22 -2.34
C PHE A 112 -23.37 -4.38 -3.74
N VAL A 113 -23.19 -5.62 -4.19
CA VAL A 113 -22.61 -5.93 -5.51
C VAL A 113 -23.49 -5.46 -6.67
N SER A 114 -24.82 -5.49 -6.52
CA SER A 114 -25.73 -4.97 -7.56
C SER A 114 -25.69 -3.44 -7.67
N ARG A 115 -25.38 -2.74 -6.57
CA ARG A 115 -25.34 -1.27 -6.52
C ARG A 115 -24.00 -0.67 -6.94
N TYR A 116 -22.88 -1.34 -6.64
CA TYR A 116 -21.54 -0.80 -6.86
C TYR A 116 -20.74 -1.62 -7.86
N THR A 117 -20.10 -0.95 -8.82
CA THR A 117 -19.28 -1.57 -9.87
C THR A 117 -17.84 -1.85 -9.42
N ILE A 118 -17.69 -2.43 -8.23
CA ILE A 118 -16.38 -2.81 -7.67
C ILE A 118 -16.07 -4.27 -8.01
N PRO A 119 -14.88 -4.59 -8.54
CA PRO A 119 -14.49 -5.97 -8.80
C PRO A 119 -14.57 -6.85 -7.54
N LEU A 120 -15.20 -8.02 -7.64
CA LEU A 120 -15.42 -8.94 -6.52
C LEU A 120 -14.14 -9.32 -5.80
N HIS A 121 -13.03 -9.48 -6.51
CA HIS A 121 -11.74 -9.81 -5.92
C HIS A 121 -11.22 -8.73 -4.94
N ARG A 122 -11.61 -7.46 -5.12
CA ARG A 122 -11.27 -6.37 -4.20
C ARG A 122 -12.18 -6.40 -2.98
N LEU A 123 -13.48 -6.61 -3.18
CA LEU A 123 -14.44 -6.76 -2.08
C LEU A 123 -14.10 -7.97 -1.20
N TYR A 124 -13.67 -9.08 -1.82
CA TYR A 124 -13.16 -10.25 -1.12
C TYR A 124 -11.95 -9.90 -0.23
N ALA A 125 -10.98 -9.14 -0.75
CA ALA A 125 -9.83 -8.71 0.04
C ALA A 125 -10.24 -7.77 1.19
N ILE A 126 -11.19 -6.85 0.96
CA ILE A 126 -11.74 -5.97 2.01
C ILE A 126 -12.40 -6.81 3.11
N GLN A 127 -13.18 -7.83 2.73
CA GLN A 127 -13.78 -8.78 3.67
C GLN A 127 -12.72 -9.54 4.48
N GLY A 128 -11.61 -9.96 3.86
CA GLY A 128 -10.50 -10.60 4.56
C GLY A 128 -9.91 -9.73 5.68
N ALA A 129 -9.66 -8.45 5.39
CA ALA A 129 -9.20 -7.50 6.41
C ALA A 129 -10.25 -7.23 7.50
N ALA A 130 -11.54 -7.17 7.14
CA ALA A 130 -12.63 -7.05 8.10
C ALA A 130 -12.65 -8.26 9.08
N LYS A 131 -12.56 -9.49 8.55
CA LYS A 131 -12.50 -10.74 9.32
C LYS A 131 -11.33 -10.72 10.30
N ALA A 132 -10.14 -10.35 9.83
CA ALA A 132 -8.95 -10.27 10.67
C ALA A 132 -9.06 -9.20 11.76
N LEU A 133 -9.60 -8.01 11.44
CA LEU A 133 -9.81 -6.95 12.41
C LEU A 133 -10.83 -7.36 13.48
N CYS A 134 -11.95 -7.97 13.09
CA CYS A 134 -12.96 -8.49 14.01
C CYS A 134 -12.39 -9.56 14.94
N LEU A 135 -11.60 -10.50 14.41
CA LEU A 135 -10.93 -11.52 15.22
C LEU A 135 -9.94 -10.91 16.23
N ARG A 136 -9.14 -9.92 15.80
CA ARG A 136 -8.20 -9.22 16.72
C ARG A 136 -8.95 -8.44 17.79
N ALA A 137 -10.03 -7.74 17.43
CA ALA A 137 -10.85 -6.99 18.37
C ALA A 137 -11.49 -7.90 19.45
N SER A 138 -12.04 -9.04 19.03
CA SER A 138 -12.68 -10.00 19.94
C SER A 138 -11.70 -10.70 20.88
N THR A 139 -10.48 -11.01 20.40
CA THR A 139 -9.45 -11.71 21.21
C THR A 139 -8.65 -10.78 22.13
N ARG A 140 -8.73 -9.46 21.94
CA ARG A 140 -7.89 -8.48 22.66
C ARG A 140 -8.65 -7.63 23.68
N HIS A 141 -9.92 -7.95 23.93
CA HIS A 141 -10.76 -7.43 25.03
C HIS A 141 -10.37 -6.04 25.57
N GLY A 142 -10.63 -4.99 24.78
CA GLY A 142 -10.43 -3.59 25.18
C GLY A 142 -9.01 -3.04 24.93
N ARG A 143 -8.11 -3.85 24.37
CA ARG A 143 -6.81 -3.38 23.87
C ARG A 143 -6.88 -3.06 22.37
N PRO A 144 -6.07 -2.10 21.88
CA PRO A 144 -5.99 -1.79 20.47
C PRO A 144 -5.63 -3.03 19.63
N PRO A 145 -6.32 -3.26 18.49
CA PRO A 145 -6.20 -4.50 17.74
C PRO A 145 -4.80 -4.79 17.21
N PHE A 146 -3.95 -3.77 17.06
CA PHE A 146 -2.60 -3.88 16.48
C PHE A 146 -1.48 -3.35 17.40
N ASP A 147 -1.72 -3.25 18.71
CA ASP A 147 -0.72 -2.78 19.71
C ASP A 147 0.53 -3.67 19.82
N ASP A 148 0.52 -4.86 19.21
CA ASP A 148 1.63 -5.81 19.19
C ASP A 148 2.56 -5.65 17.99
N LEU A 149 2.18 -4.84 16.99
CA LEU A 149 3.02 -4.67 15.81
C LEU A 149 4.30 -3.87 16.09
N PRO A 150 4.26 -2.76 16.86
CA PRO A 150 5.46 -1.96 17.11
C PRO A 150 6.58 -2.78 17.76
N GLY A 151 7.79 -2.62 17.25
CA GLY A 151 8.99 -3.30 17.76
C GLY A 151 9.20 -4.72 17.25
N ARG A 152 8.23 -5.33 16.56
CA ARG A 152 8.44 -6.60 15.85
C ARG A 152 9.26 -6.39 14.56
N PRO A 153 10.05 -7.39 14.12
CA PRO A 153 10.70 -7.35 12.81
C PRO A 153 9.67 -7.17 11.69
N LEU A 154 9.92 -6.22 10.79
CA LEU A 154 8.98 -5.88 9.72
C LEU A 154 8.63 -7.08 8.81
N PRO A 155 9.56 -7.97 8.41
CA PRO A 155 9.23 -9.15 7.61
C PRO A 155 8.18 -10.05 8.29
N GLU A 156 8.34 -10.31 9.60
CA GLU A 156 7.41 -11.14 10.37
C GLU A 156 6.02 -10.48 10.48
N VAL A 157 5.98 -9.17 10.68
CA VAL A 157 4.71 -8.41 10.70
C VAL A 157 4.02 -8.49 9.35
N VAL A 158 4.77 -8.31 8.26
CA VAL A 158 4.21 -8.33 6.91
C VAL A 158 3.66 -9.71 6.57
N ASP A 159 4.43 -10.78 6.82
CA ASP A 159 3.99 -12.15 6.53
C ASP A 159 2.78 -12.55 7.41
N ASP A 160 2.78 -12.25 8.72
CA ASP A 160 1.65 -12.48 9.62
C ASP A 160 0.36 -11.77 9.15
N LEU A 161 0.47 -10.52 8.70
CA LEU A 161 -0.67 -9.76 8.20
C LEU A 161 -1.13 -10.23 6.82
N CYS A 162 -0.22 -10.63 5.94
CA CYS A 162 -0.56 -11.26 4.66
C CYS A 162 -1.40 -12.52 4.89
N ASP A 163 -0.99 -13.37 5.83
CA ASP A 163 -1.70 -14.60 6.17
C ASP A 163 -3.07 -14.31 6.79
N LYS A 164 -3.13 -13.40 7.77
CA LYS A 164 -4.39 -13.04 8.46
C LYS A 164 -5.40 -12.36 7.55
N PHE A 165 -4.95 -11.42 6.70
CA PHE A 165 -5.83 -10.73 5.76
C PHE A 165 -6.20 -11.59 4.55
N GLY A 166 -5.35 -12.55 4.20
CA GLY A 166 -5.58 -13.54 3.16
C GLY A 166 -5.46 -13.00 1.73
N TRP A 167 -6.10 -13.71 0.80
CA TRP A 167 -5.92 -13.44 -0.63
C TRP A 167 -6.31 -12.02 -1.02
N GLY A 168 -5.43 -11.35 -1.78
CA GLY A 168 -5.57 -9.95 -2.20
C GLY A 168 -4.75 -8.97 -1.36
N TRP A 169 -4.22 -9.39 -0.20
CA TRP A 169 -3.31 -8.62 0.65
C TRP A 169 -1.86 -9.10 0.50
N GLY A 170 -1.26 -8.81 -0.66
CA GLY A 170 0.17 -9.04 -0.84
C GLY A 170 1.04 -8.03 -0.06
N ARG A 171 2.35 -8.31 0.05
CA ARG A 171 3.33 -7.52 0.81
C ARG A 171 3.20 -6.00 0.61
N VAL A 172 3.15 -5.52 -0.64
CA VAL A 172 3.03 -4.08 -0.94
C VAL A 172 1.73 -3.47 -0.40
N THR A 173 0.62 -4.22 -0.39
CA THR A 173 -0.67 -3.73 0.10
C THR A 173 -0.70 -3.71 1.63
N VAL A 174 -0.07 -4.69 2.28
CA VAL A 174 0.17 -4.68 3.73
C VAL A 174 1.07 -3.53 4.13
N LEU A 175 2.22 -3.36 3.46
CA LEU A 175 3.13 -2.23 3.70
C LEU A 175 2.41 -0.89 3.52
N HIS A 176 1.54 -0.75 2.52
CA HIS A 176 0.71 0.45 2.36
C HIS A 176 -0.21 0.72 3.55
N ALA A 177 -0.78 -0.30 4.18
CA ALA A 177 -1.54 -0.12 5.42
C ALA A 177 -0.63 0.27 6.59
N LEU A 178 0.52 -0.39 6.73
CA LEU A 178 1.51 -0.10 7.78
C LEU A 178 2.09 1.32 7.66
N THR A 179 2.15 1.89 6.46
CA THR A 179 2.55 3.28 6.25
C THR A 179 1.61 4.28 6.89
N ASP A 180 0.30 4.03 6.91
CA ASP A 180 -0.65 4.89 7.62
C ASP A 180 -0.52 4.78 9.15
N MET A 181 0.15 3.74 9.64
CA MET A 181 0.54 3.55 11.05
C MET A 181 1.97 4.03 11.35
N GLY A 182 2.69 4.52 10.34
CA GLY A 182 4.10 4.93 10.48
C GLY A 182 5.06 3.77 10.77
N LEU A 183 4.69 2.54 10.42
CA LEU A 183 5.51 1.35 10.67
C LEU A 183 6.36 0.93 9.45
N ALA A 184 6.07 1.47 8.28
CA ALA A 184 6.76 1.15 7.03
C ALA A 184 6.57 2.27 5.99
N VAL A 185 7.43 2.31 4.99
CA VAL A 185 7.15 3.00 3.72
C VAL A 185 6.45 2.07 2.76
N LYS A 186 5.67 2.65 1.84
CA LYS A 186 5.00 1.91 0.78
C LYS A 186 5.91 1.88 -0.45
N PRO A 187 6.47 0.71 -0.83
CA PRO A 187 7.37 0.62 -1.98
C PRO A 187 6.55 0.57 -3.27
N ASP A 188 6.01 1.72 -3.68
CA ASP A 188 5.46 1.89 -5.01
C ASP A 188 6.52 2.34 -6.01
N LEU A 189 6.11 2.48 -7.27
CA LEU A 189 7.01 2.84 -8.37
C LEU A 189 7.82 4.11 -8.06
N HIS A 190 7.19 5.12 -7.45
CA HIS A 190 7.87 6.40 -7.22
C HIS A 190 8.87 6.30 -6.07
N VAL A 191 8.50 5.64 -4.97
CA VAL A 191 9.44 5.41 -3.85
C VAL A 191 10.62 4.57 -4.32
N THR A 192 10.36 3.49 -5.07
CA THR A 192 11.40 2.60 -5.62
C THR A 192 12.34 3.39 -6.54
N ASN A 193 11.80 4.20 -7.45
CA ASN A 193 12.62 5.01 -8.36
C ASN A 193 13.51 6.00 -7.61
N THR A 194 12.99 6.66 -6.57
CA THR A 194 13.79 7.57 -5.75
C THR A 194 14.88 6.82 -5.01
N VAL A 195 14.57 5.69 -4.37
CA VAL A 195 15.55 4.87 -3.63
C VAL A 195 16.67 4.39 -4.54
N ARG A 196 16.36 3.93 -5.76
CA ARG A 196 17.37 3.55 -6.76
C ARG A 196 18.25 4.74 -7.17
N HIS A 197 17.68 5.92 -7.33
CA HIS A 197 18.44 7.14 -7.63
C HIS A 197 19.36 7.60 -6.49
N LEU A 198 19.11 7.15 -5.25
CA LEU A 198 20.02 7.33 -4.12
C LEU A 198 21.19 6.31 -4.11
N GLY A 199 21.29 5.45 -5.13
CA GLY A 199 22.28 4.38 -5.23
C GLY A 199 21.93 3.12 -4.45
N LEU A 200 20.68 2.99 -4.01
CA LEU A 200 20.18 1.84 -3.24
C LEU A 200 19.36 0.95 -4.17
N ASP A 201 20.04 0.12 -4.96
CA ASP A 201 19.43 -0.68 -6.02
C ASP A 201 18.70 -1.92 -5.47
N SER A 202 17.57 -1.69 -4.80
CA SER A 202 16.67 -2.74 -4.36
C SER A 202 15.31 -2.67 -5.05
N ARG A 203 14.81 -3.86 -5.42
CA ARG A 203 13.43 -4.06 -5.87
C ARG A 203 12.59 -4.82 -4.84
N ASP A 204 13.20 -5.29 -3.75
CA ASP A 204 12.49 -5.99 -2.70
C ASP A 204 11.80 -4.97 -1.77
N PRO A 205 10.46 -5.06 -1.58
CA PRO A 205 9.72 -4.18 -0.69
C PRO A 205 10.26 -4.05 0.75
N LEU A 206 10.87 -5.11 1.29
CA LEU A 206 11.36 -5.13 2.67
C LEU A 206 12.75 -4.48 2.77
N GLU A 207 13.66 -4.80 1.85
CA GLU A 207 14.97 -4.15 1.77
C GLU A 207 14.85 -2.63 1.53
N ILE A 208 13.90 -2.18 0.69
CA ILE A 208 13.58 -0.73 0.55
C ILE A 208 13.21 -0.09 1.90
N ASN A 209 12.47 -0.81 2.74
CA ASN A 209 12.12 -0.31 4.07
C ASN A 209 13.34 -0.25 5.01
N GLU A 210 14.23 -1.23 4.95
CA GLU A 210 15.48 -1.23 5.71
C GLU A 210 16.36 -0.03 5.34
N HIS A 211 16.50 0.24 4.04
CA HIS A 211 17.18 1.43 3.55
C HIS A 211 16.57 2.73 4.08
N VAL A 212 15.24 2.87 4.05
CA VAL A 212 14.60 4.09 4.57
C VAL A 212 14.79 4.24 6.08
N VAL A 213 14.72 3.14 6.85
CA VAL A 213 15.00 3.18 8.29
C VAL A 213 16.45 3.58 8.56
N GLU A 214 17.39 3.11 7.76
CA GLU A 214 18.79 3.51 7.87
C GLU A 214 18.99 5.01 7.55
N LEU A 215 18.37 5.50 6.47
CA LEU A 215 18.36 6.93 6.13
C LEU A 215 17.81 7.79 7.28
N LEU A 216 16.74 7.34 7.94
CA LEU A 216 16.18 8.03 9.10
C LEU A 216 17.16 8.11 10.28
N ARG A 217 17.89 7.01 10.55
CA ARG A 217 18.91 6.99 11.61
C ARG A 217 20.02 7.99 11.32
N GLU A 218 20.48 8.06 10.08
CA GLU A 218 21.51 9.01 9.64
C GLU A 218 21.04 10.48 9.72
N LEU A 219 19.74 10.73 9.49
CA LEU A 219 19.11 12.04 9.71
C LEU A 219 18.92 12.39 11.22
N GLY A 220 19.43 11.58 12.13
CA GLY A 220 19.27 11.75 13.57
C GLY A 220 17.86 11.49 14.09
N LYS A 221 17.00 10.83 13.31
CA LYS A 221 15.63 10.46 13.69
C LYS A 221 15.64 9.09 14.36
N SER A 222 16.13 9.04 15.60
CA SER A 222 16.27 7.79 16.38
C SER A 222 15.33 7.70 17.60
N GLY A 223 14.62 8.77 17.94
CA GLY A 223 13.66 8.78 19.05
C GLY A 223 12.38 8.00 18.74
N ARG A 224 11.95 7.12 19.65
CA ARG A 224 10.75 6.26 19.47
C ARG A 224 9.49 7.02 19.07
N ASP A 225 9.27 8.20 19.64
CA ASP A 225 8.03 8.97 19.43
C ASP A 225 7.99 9.71 18.08
N ASP A 226 9.16 10.00 17.50
CA ASP A 226 9.29 10.73 16.24
C ASP A 226 9.39 9.80 15.02
N ILE A 227 9.76 8.54 15.22
CA ILE A 227 9.98 7.58 14.13
C ILE A 227 8.71 7.38 13.27
N PRO A 228 7.50 7.15 13.82
CA PRO A 228 6.33 6.89 12.97
C PRO A 228 5.98 8.05 12.04
N LYS A 229 6.02 9.28 12.57
CA LYS A 229 5.79 10.50 11.79
C LYS A 229 6.90 10.71 10.76
N SER A 230 8.14 10.42 11.12
CA SER A 230 9.29 10.56 10.22
C SER A 230 9.24 9.55 9.07
N ILE A 231 8.85 8.30 9.33
CA ILE A 231 8.60 7.29 8.29
C ILE A 231 7.53 7.78 7.33
N ARG A 232 6.39 8.24 7.85
CA ARG A 232 5.28 8.73 7.02
C ARG A 232 5.66 9.98 6.22
N TYR A 233 6.47 10.86 6.80
CA TYR A 233 7.02 12.02 6.12
C TYR A 233 7.93 11.61 4.96
N ILE A 234 8.91 10.73 5.23
CA ILE A 234 9.88 10.29 4.21
C ILE A 234 9.20 9.49 3.09
N ASP A 235 8.28 8.59 3.40
CA ASP A 235 7.44 7.90 2.39
C ASP A 235 6.86 8.89 1.37
N LYS A 236 6.27 9.97 1.89
CA LYS A 236 5.64 10.98 1.05
C LYS A 236 6.66 11.84 0.29
N VAL A 237 7.78 12.19 0.90
CA VAL A 237 8.86 12.94 0.25
C VAL A 237 9.47 12.13 -0.89
N LEU A 238 9.87 10.88 -0.63
CA LEU A 238 10.44 9.98 -1.64
C LEU A 238 9.50 9.82 -2.83
N MET A 239 8.21 9.63 -2.58
CA MET A 239 7.21 9.55 -3.64
C MET A 239 7.12 10.86 -4.46
N GLU A 240 7.13 12.03 -3.82
CA GLU A 240 6.99 13.30 -4.53
C GLU A 240 8.26 13.71 -5.30
N ILE A 241 9.46 13.37 -4.82
CA ILE A 241 10.74 13.57 -5.54
C ILE A 241 10.65 12.95 -6.96
N SER A 242 10.27 11.67 -7.06
CA SER A 242 10.10 11.00 -8.35
C SER A 242 8.93 11.59 -9.14
N ARG A 243 7.77 11.77 -8.50
CA ARG A 243 6.54 12.19 -9.19
C ARG A 243 6.63 13.59 -9.81
N LYS A 244 7.46 14.46 -9.23
CA LYS A 244 7.68 15.83 -9.71
C LYS A 244 8.81 15.95 -10.72
N GLY A 245 9.54 14.87 -10.99
CA GLY A 245 10.69 14.91 -11.87
C GLY A 245 11.88 15.66 -11.27
N THR A 246 11.95 15.74 -9.93
CA THR A 246 13.10 16.31 -9.21
C THR A 246 14.35 15.45 -9.42
N ILE A 247 14.14 14.15 -9.62
CA ILE A 247 15.13 13.27 -10.24
C ILE A 247 15.18 13.67 -11.71
N GLY A 248 16.20 14.42 -12.12
CA GLY A 248 16.43 14.70 -13.54
C GLY A 248 16.38 13.40 -14.33
N LYS A 249 15.83 13.41 -15.55
CA LYS A 249 15.79 12.22 -16.40
C LYS A 249 17.23 11.78 -16.68
N SER A 250 17.75 10.81 -15.93
CA SER A 250 19.00 10.16 -16.31
C SER A 250 18.77 9.42 -17.63
N SER A 251 19.81 9.30 -18.45
CA SER A 251 19.79 8.44 -19.64
C SER A 251 19.32 7.02 -19.32
N ASP A 252 19.67 6.54 -18.13
CA ASP A 252 19.34 5.21 -17.62
C ASP A 252 17.85 5.08 -17.26
N SER A 253 17.24 6.14 -16.72
CA SER A 253 15.79 6.20 -16.48
C SER A 253 14.99 6.09 -17.79
N LEU A 254 15.49 6.68 -18.87
CA LEU A 254 14.84 6.57 -20.18
C LEU A 254 14.97 5.16 -20.76
N ALA A 255 16.13 4.54 -20.62
CA ALA A 255 16.36 3.17 -21.05
C ALA A 255 15.50 2.16 -20.26
N GLU A 256 15.34 2.36 -18.95
CA GLU A 256 14.46 1.52 -18.13
C GLU A 256 12.98 1.70 -18.45
N ASP A 257 12.54 2.94 -18.69
CA ASP A 257 11.16 3.23 -19.13
C ASP A 257 10.87 2.54 -20.47
N ILE A 258 11.83 2.56 -21.41
CA ILE A 258 11.74 1.84 -22.69
C ILE A 258 11.64 0.32 -22.46
N LEU A 259 12.47 -0.24 -21.60
CA LEU A 259 12.46 -1.67 -21.26
C LEU A 259 11.18 -2.12 -20.53
N ASP A 260 10.58 -1.27 -19.68
CA ASP A 260 9.28 -1.60 -19.07
C ASP A 260 8.14 -1.53 -20.09
N VAL A 261 8.16 -0.53 -20.99
CA VAL A 261 7.22 -0.45 -22.10
C VAL A 261 7.32 -1.69 -23.00
N GLN A 262 8.52 -2.12 -23.36
CA GLN A 262 8.74 -3.35 -24.13
C GLN A 262 8.20 -4.58 -23.40
N ARG A 263 8.56 -4.79 -22.13
CA ARG A 263 8.00 -5.91 -21.35
C ARG A 263 6.47 -5.87 -21.22
N ARG A 264 5.86 -4.69 -21.24
CA ARG A 264 4.39 -4.55 -21.26
C ARG A 264 3.81 -4.90 -22.62
N LEU A 265 4.49 -4.56 -23.72
CA LEU A 265 4.11 -4.95 -25.07
C LEU A 265 4.24 -6.47 -25.25
N ASP A 266 5.35 -7.07 -24.84
CA ASP A 266 5.56 -8.52 -24.92
C ASP A 266 4.44 -9.30 -24.20
N ARG A 267 4.06 -8.86 -22.99
CA ARG A 267 2.94 -9.46 -22.24
C ARG A 267 1.58 -9.23 -22.88
N ILE A 268 1.41 -8.19 -23.68
CA ILE A 268 0.18 -7.95 -24.45
C ILE A 268 0.17 -8.89 -25.67
N GLU A 269 1.29 -8.99 -26.38
CA GLU A 269 1.44 -9.88 -27.54
C GLU A 269 1.22 -11.35 -27.16
N GLU A 270 1.82 -11.81 -26.06
CA GLU A 270 1.61 -13.15 -25.51
C GLU A 270 0.13 -13.40 -25.19
N ARG A 271 -0.56 -12.42 -24.58
CA ARG A 271 -1.99 -12.53 -24.25
C ARG A 271 -2.90 -12.53 -25.46
N LEU A 272 -2.47 -11.92 -26.55
CA LEU A 272 -3.22 -11.87 -27.80
C LEU A 272 -2.88 -13.03 -28.74
N GLY A 273 -1.93 -13.91 -28.35
CA GLY A 273 -1.45 -14.99 -29.20
C GLY A 273 -0.72 -14.49 -30.46
N LEU A 274 -0.14 -13.28 -30.39
CA LEU A 274 0.54 -12.62 -31.52
C LEU A 274 2.03 -12.96 -31.58
N SER A 275 2.57 -13.69 -30.61
CA SER A 275 3.93 -14.23 -30.67
C SER A 275 3.97 -15.41 -31.65
N GLY A 276 3.87 -15.12 -32.95
CA GLY A 276 4.17 -16.07 -34.00
C GLY A 276 5.68 -16.21 -34.15
N ASP A 277 6.17 -17.45 -34.20
CA ASP A 277 7.53 -17.72 -34.66
C ASP A 277 7.74 -16.99 -35.99
N PRO A 278 8.80 -16.17 -36.14
CA PRO A 278 9.16 -15.67 -37.45
C PRO A 278 9.47 -16.90 -38.31
N ALA A 279 8.56 -17.17 -39.25
CA ALA A 279 8.70 -18.27 -40.18
C ALA A 279 10.10 -18.21 -40.83
N VAL A 280 10.78 -19.35 -40.74
CA VAL A 280 12.07 -19.68 -41.36
C VAL A 280 12.10 -19.32 -42.84
#